data_AF-A0A5J4P681-F1
#
_entry.id   AF-A0A5J4P681-F1
#
_cell.length_a   1.000
_cell.length_b   1.000
_cell.length_c   1.000
_cell.angle_alpha   90.00
_cell.angle_beta   90.00
_cell.angle_gamma   90.00
#
_symmetry.space_group_name_H-M   'P 1'
#
loop_
_entity.id
_entity.type
_entity.pdbx_description
1 polymer ?
#
loop_
_entity_poly.entity_id
_entity_poly.type
_entity_poly.pdbx_seq_one_letter_code
_entity_poly.pdbx_strand_id
1 'polypeptide(L)'
;MAAAVIFPNDFQNEYLNDSKQLSEQQRYALHDVIQQNALAWAISIALPEKIDKINILNASFLAMQRAIDALRIRPKHLLIDGNHFAIIPFSLVEE
;
A
#
# COMPACT_ATOMS: atom_id res chain seq x y z
N MET A 1 6.24 4.67 -3.55
CA MET A 1 5.28 4.69 -2.42
C MET A 1 4.35 3.50 -2.56
N ALA A 2 3.89 2.94 -1.45
CA ALA A 2 2.83 1.92 -1.41
C ALA A 2 1.93 2.17 -0.20
N ALA A 3 0.70 1.68 -0.27
CA ALA A 3 -0.25 1.70 0.84
C ALA A 3 -0.80 0.29 1.06
N ALA A 4 -1.08 -0.04 2.32
CA ALA A 4 -1.77 -1.26 2.71
C ALA A 4 -3.03 -0.87 3.47
N VAL A 5 -4.16 -1.51 3.16
CA VAL A 5 -5.46 -1.20 3.73
C VAL A 5 -6.19 -2.50 4.04
N ILE A 6 -6.84 -2.57 5.20
CA ILE A 6 -7.73 -3.65 5.62
C ILE A 6 -9.11 -3.04 5.84
N PHE A 7 -10.11 -3.55 5.12
CA PHE A 7 -11.51 -3.18 5.31
C PHE A 7 -12.28 -4.23 6.12
N PRO A 8 -13.43 -3.85 6.71
CA PRO A 8 -14.45 -4.80 7.12
C PRO A 8 -14.90 -5.69 5.96
N ASN A 9 -15.35 -6.92 6.26
CA ASN A 9 -15.76 -7.88 5.23
C ASN A 9 -16.97 -7.43 4.41
N ASP A 10 -17.80 -6.56 4.96
CA ASP A 10 -19.01 -6.00 4.37
C ASP A 10 -18.79 -4.63 3.72
N PHE A 11 -17.56 -4.11 3.74
CA PHE A 11 -17.26 -2.85 3.09
C PHE A 11 -17.37 -2.96 1.58
N GLN A 12 -18.17 -2.08 0.98
CA GLN A 12 -18.32 -1.95 -0.46
C GLN A 12 -18.30 -0.47 -0.84
N ASN A 13 -17.64 -0.17 -1.96
CA ASN A 13 -17.65 1.16 -2.54
C ASN A 13 -17.51 1.04 -4.06
N GLU A 14 -18.51 1.52 -4.79
CA GLU A 14 -18.59 1.39 -6.26
C GLU A 14 -17.50 2.16 -6.99
N TYR A 15 -16.93 3.19 -6.35
CA TYR A 15 -15.89 4.04 -6.91
C TYR A 15 -14.48 3.57 -6.56
N LEU A 16 -14.34 2.61 -5.63
CA LEU A 16 -13.06 2.07 -5.19
C LEU A 16 -12.62 0.90 -6.09
N ASN A 17 -12.42 1.16 -7.38
CA ASN A 17 -11.96 0.16 -8.35
C ASN A 17 -10.54 0.45 -8.89
N ASP A 18 -10.39 1.49 -9.68
CA ASP A 18 -9.17 1.89 -10.36
C ASP A 18 -9.01 3.40 -10.17
N SER A 19 -8.03 3.74 -9.32
CA SER A 19 -7.68 5.12 -9.02
C SER A 19 -7.37 5.98 -10.25
N LYS A 20 -6.99 5.37 -11.38
CA LYS A 20 -6.61 6.07 -12.62
C LYS A 20 -7.81 6.57 -13.42
N GLN A 21 -9.02 6.08 -13.12
CA GLN A 21 -10.26 6.52 -13.75
C GLN A 21 -10.91 7.70 -13.01
N LEU A 22 -10.35 8.09 -11.86
CA LEU A 22 -10.93 9.08 -10.97
C LEU A 22 -10.27 10.45 -11.15
N SER A 23 -11.10 11.51 -11.08
CA SER A 23 -10.60 12.87 -10.98
C SER A 23 -9.86 13.09 -9.66
N GLU A 24 -9.06 14.15 -9.59
CA GLU A 24 -8.39 14.54 -8.35
C GLU A 24 -9.38 14.74 -7.18
N GLN A 25 -10.50 15.43 -7.44
CA GLN A 25 -11.54 15.64 -6.44
C GLN A 25 -12.15 14.32 -5.95
N GLN A 26 -12.39 13.37 -6.85
CA GLN A 26 -12.90 12.04 -6.49
C GLN A 26 -11.89 11.24 -5.65
N ARG A 27 -10.59 11.35 -5.97
CA ARG A 27 -9.52 10.69 -5.19
C ARG A 27 -9.44 11.24 -3.76
N TYR A 28 -9.55 12.55 -3.57
CA TYR A 28 -9.59 13.13 -2.22
C TYR A 28 -10.83 12.72 -1.44
N ALA A 29 -12.01 12.71 -2.08
CA ALA A 29 -13.23 12.24 -1.43
C ALA A 29 -13.11 10.76 -1.01
N LEU A 30 -12.52 9.92 -1.85
CA LEU A 30 -12.30 8.50 -1.54
C LEU A 30 -11.25 8.29 -0.46
N HIS A 31 -10.21 9.11 -0.40
CA HIS A 31 -9.23 9.04 0.68
C HIS A 31 -9.91 9.11 2.05
N ASP A 32 -10.82 10.05 2.23
CA ASP A 32 -11.54 10.21 3.50
C ASP A 32 -12.45 9.02 3.80
N VAL A 33 -13.13 8.49 2.78
CA VAL A 33 -13.94 7.26 2.89
C VAL A 33 -13.07 6.09 3.32
N ILE A 34 -11.90 5.90 2.71
CA ILE A 34 -10.98 4.81 3.04
C ILE A 34 -10.53 4.94 4.49
N GLN A 35 -10.07 6.12 4.92
CA GLN A 35 -9.54 6.32 6.27
C GLN A 35 -10.59 6.09 7.35
N GLN A 36 -11.83 6.52 7.11
CA GLN A 36 -12.93 6.40 8.07
C GLN A 36 -13.45 4.96 8.20
N ASN A 37 -13.44 4.20 7.10
CA ASN A 37 -14.06 2.87 7.06
C ASN A 37 -13.05 1.71 7.20
N ALA A 38 -11.75 1.96 7.03
CA ALA A 38 -10.73 0.94 7.15
C ALA A 38 -10.52 0.49 8.61
N LEU A 39 -10.40 -0.81 8.82
CA LEU A 39 -9.99 -1.41 10.09
C LEU A 39 -8.53 -1.11 10.40
N ALA A 40 -7.67 -1.05 9.39
CA ALA A 40 -6.28 -0.63 9.53
C ALA A 40 -5.78 -0.15 8.17
N TRP A 41 -4.89 0.84 8.17
CA TRP A 41 -4.20 1.27 6.97
C TRP A 41 -2.85 1.86 7.34
N ALA A 42 -1.92 1.84 6.38
CA ALA A 42 -0.61 2.44 6.51
C ALA A 42 -0.06 2.78 5.12
N ILE A 43 0.85 3.75 5.08
CA ILE A 43 1.54 4.20 3.86
C ILE A 43 3.04 4.14 4.11
N SER A 44 3.80 3.73 3.10
CA SER A 44 5.25 3.74 3.13
C SER A 44 5.85 4.22 1.83
N ILE A 45 7.04 4.83 1.93
CA ILE A 45 7.75 5.43 0.82
C ILE A 45 9.15 4.82 0.77
N ALA A 46 9.57 4.42 -0.44
CA ALA A 46 10.96 4.20 -0.77
C ALA A 46 11.48 5.47 -1.43
N LEU A 47 12.51 6.09 -0.86
CA LEU A 47 13.10 7.32 -1.36
C LEU A 47 13.93 7.07 -2.63
N PRO A 48 14.15 8.08 -3.49
CA PRO A 48 14.94 7.94 -4.71
C PRO A 48 16.32 7.32 -4.48
N GLU A 49 17.01 7.71 -3.40
CA GLU A 49 18.33 7.19 -3.04
C GLU A 49 18.29 5.68 -2.79
N LYS A 50 17.16 5.16 -2.30
CA LYS A 50 16.97 3.72 -2.13
C LYS A 50 16.69 3.05 -3.47
N ILE A 51 15.86 3.66 -4.32
CA ILE A 51 15.55 3.16 -5.67
C ILE A 51 16.84 2.97 -6.47
N ASP A 52 17.76 3.95 -6.41
CA ASP A 52 19.04 3.88 -7.12
C ASP A 52 19.91 2.71 -6.63
N LYS A 53 19.87 2.39 -5.33
CA LYS A 53 20.63 1.27 -4.74
C LYS A 53 20.05 -0.10 -5.08
N ILE A 54 18.73 -0.26 -5.03
CA ILE A 54 18.08 -1.58 -5.07
C ILE A 54 17.22 -1.82 -6.31
N ASN A 55 17.16 -0.87 -7.24
CA ASN A 55 16.25 -0.79 -8.40
C ASN A 55 14.78 -0.57 -8.05
N ILE A 56 14.01 -0.11 -9.04
CA ILE A 56 12.60 0.29 -8.88
C ILE A 56 11.67 -0.85 -8.48
N LEU A 57 11.95 -2.09 -8.92
CA LEU A 57 11.13 -3.25 -8.60
C LEU A 57 11.27 -3.60 -7.12
N ASN A 58 12.50 -3.74 -6.62
CA ASN A 58 12.71 -4.06 -5.21
C ASN A 58 12.33 -2.90 -4.30
N ALA A 59 12.51 -1.66 -4.72
CA ALA A 59 12.03 -0.49 -3.97
C ALA A 59 10.50 -0.48 -3.83
N SER A 60 9.78 -0.94 -4.85
CA SER A 60 8.34 -1.11 -4.79
C SER A 60 7.95 -2.19 -3.78
N PHE A 61 8.60 -3.35 -3.80
CA PHE A 61 8.39 -4.42 -2.82
C PHE A 61 8.73 -3.98 -1.40
N LEU A 62 9.84 -3.24 -1.23
CA LEU A 62 10.24 -2.68 0.06
C LEU A 62 9.17 -1.72 0.60
N ALA A 63 8.63 -0.84 -0.24
CA ALA A 63 7.55 0.07 0.17
C ALA A 63 6.28 -0.71 0.56
N MET A 64 5.89 -1.72 -0.23
CA MET A 64 4.74 -2.57 0.10
C MET A 64 4.93 -3.31 1.42
N GLN A 65 6.09 -3.95 1.62
CA GLN A 65 6.42 -4.68 2.84
C GLN A 65 6.38 -3.75 4.07
N ARG A 66 7.04 -2.59 4.00
CA ARG A 66 6.99 -1.59 5.08
C ARG A 66 5.57 -1.09 5.37
N ALA A 67 4.73 -0.93 4.35
CA ALA A 67 3.33 -0.55 4.54
C ALA A 67 2.54 -1.66 5.26
N ILE A 68 2.77 -2.93 4.92
CA ILE A 68 2.16 -4.08 5.59
C ILE A 68 2.62 -4.16 7.05
N ASP A 69 3.92 -4.02 7.30
CA ASP A 69 4.51 -4.09 8.65
C ASP A 69 4.04 -2.96 9.56
N ALA A 70 3.69 -1.80 9.00
CA ALA A 70 3.16 -0.64 9.72
C ALA A 70 1.65 -0.75 10.04
N LEU A 71 0.94 -1.79 9.57
CA LEU A 71 -0.46 -1.97 9.90
C LEU A 71 -0.66 -2.28 11.39
N ARG A 72 -1.59 -1.56 12.03
CA ARG A 72 -2.00 -1.83 13.42
C ARG A 72 -2.64 -3.22 13.62
N ILE A 73 -3.13 -3.83 12.54
CA ILE A 73 -3.71 -5.17 12.52
C ILE A 73 -2.87 -6.01 11.58
N ARG A 74 -2.35 -7.13 12.08
CA ARG A 74 -1.56 -8.06 11.26
C ARG A 74 -2.47 -8.84 10.30
N PRO A 75 -2.34 -8.69 8.97
CA PRO A 75 -3.14 -9.44 8.02
C PRO A 75 -2.71 -10.91 7.98
N LYS A 76 -3.66 -11.79 7.66
CA LYS A 76 -3.40 -13.23 7.40
C LYS A 76 -3.23 -13.55 5.92
N HIS A 77 -3.82 -12.73 5.06
CA HIS A 77 -3.76 -12.84 3.61
C HIS A 77 -3.52 -11.46 3.03
N LEU A 78 -2.86 -11.41 1.88
CA LEU A 78 -2.54 -10.18 1.17
C LEU A 78 -3.10 -10.28 -0.25
N LEU A 79 -3.83 -9.26 -0.67
CA LEU A 79 -4.18 -9.02 -2.07
C LEU A 79 -3.25 -7.92 -2.55
N ILE A 80 -2.33 -8.26 -3.46
CA ILE A 80 -1.30 -7.34 -3.94
C ILE A 80 -1.62 -6.94 -5.37
N ASP A 81 -1.57 -5.63 -5.64
CA ASP A 81 -1.65 -5.10 -7.00
C ASP A 81 -0.32 -5.30 -7.72
N GLY A 82 -0.23 -6.39 -8.49
CA GLY A 82 0.96 -6.74 -9.27
C GLY A 82 1.05 -8.22 -9.59
N ASN A 83 1.84 -8.55 -10.60
CA ASN A 83 2.03 -9.93 -11.07
C ASN A 83 3.05 -10.73 -10.24
N HIS A 84 3.83 -10.05 -9.41
CA HIS A 84 4.86 -10.65 -8.59
C HIS A 84 4.99 -9.86 -7.28
N PHE A 85 5.22 -10.57 -6.18
CA PHE A 85 5.54 -9.98 -4.89
C PHE A 85 6.60 -10.83 -4.21
N ALA A 86 7.67 -10.18 -3.76
CA ALA A 86 8.75 -10.83 -3.03
C ALA A 86 9.04 -10.04 -1.76
N ILE A 87 9.26 -10.76 -0.66
CA ILE A 87 9.76 -10.16 0.58
C ILE A 87 11.21 -9.77 0.37
N ILE A 88 11.52 -8.51 0.65
CA ILE A 88 12.88 -7.97 0.54
C ILE A 88 13.66 -8.35 1.81
N PRO A 89 14.93 -8.78 1.70
CA PRO A 89 15.77 -9.10 2.85
C PRO A 89 15.80 -7.98 3.89
N PHE A 90 15.79 -8.36 5.16
CA PHE A 90 15.77 -7.43 6.29
C PHE A 90 16.90 -6.37 6.24
N SER A 91 18.08 -6.74 5.75
CA SER A 91 19.23 -5.83 5.57
C SER A 91 18.97 -4.65 4.63
N LEU A 92 17.93 -4.73 3.80
CA LEU A 92 17.51 -3.66 2.89
C LEU A 92 16.30 -2.88 3.44
N VAL A 93 15.62 -3.42 4.46
CA VAL A 93 14.45 -2.84 5.10
C VAL A 93 14.84 -1.80 6.15
N GLU A 94 15.98 -1.97 6.82
CA GLU A 94 16.50 -1.01 7.78
C GLU A 94 17.65 -0.20 7.18
N GLU A 95 17.39 1.10 7.00
CA GLU A 95 18.31 2.24 6.79
C GLU A 95 17.51 3.50 7.12
#